data_AF-A0A4W3GPZ8-F1
#
_entry.id   AF-A0A4W3GPZ8-F1
#
_cell.length_a   1.000
_cell.length_b   1.000
_cell.length_c   1.000
_cell.angle_alpha   90.00
_cell.angle_beta   90.00
_cell.angle_gamma   90.00
#
_symmetry.space_group_name_H-M   'P 1'
#
loop_
_entity.id
_entity.type
_entity.pdbx_description
1 polymer ?
#
loop_
_entity_poly.entity_id
_entity_poly.type
_entity_poly.pdbx_seq_one_letter_code
_entity_poly.pdbx_strand_id
1 'polypeptide(L)'
;FSLSGFAPGGAAHGIHIHELGDLGGGCNTLGGHFNPHSTRHGSHIGDLGNFRPDSEGKILQRLSDLHLVLLGPESVLGRSIVIHEHEDDLGLSQDAGSHVHGNAGRRLACCVIGIAAAPRVSEGGEQTHTHPTHHQH
;
A
#
# COMPACT_ATOMS: atom_id res chain seq x y z
N PHE A 1 5.83 -2.06 2.38
CA PHE A 1 6.51 -1.23 1.37
C PHE A 1 8.00 -1.15 1.63
N SER A 2 8.79 -1.29 0.56
CA SER A 2 10.22 -0.98 0.51
C SER A 2 10.42 -0.13 -0.74
N LEU A 3 10.51 1.19 -0.57
CA LEU A 3 10.53 2.18 -1.65
C LEU A 3 11.72 3.12 -1.49
N SER A 4 12.19 3.69 -2.59
CA SER A 4 13.32 4.63 -2.61
C SER A 4 13.19 5.62 -3.75
N GLY A 5 14.02 6.67 -3.74
CA GLY A 5 14.03 7.71 -4.77
C GLY A 5 13.29 8.99 -4.39
N PHE A 6 12.89 9.13 -3.12
CA PHE A 6 12.29 10.36 -2.59
C PHE A 6 13.36 11.36 -2.17
N ALA A 7 12.97 12.61 -1.96
CA ALA A 7 13.83 13.59 -1.29
C ALA A 7 14.11 13.13 0.16
N PRO A 8 15.37 13.14 0.62
CA PRO A 8 15.74 12.84 2.00
C PRO A 8 14.95 13.65 3.03
N GLY A 9 14.28 12.97 3.97
CA GLY A 9 13.46 13.61 5.01
C GLY A 9 12.28 14.42 4.47
N GLY A 10 11.85 14.15 3.23
CA GLY A 10 10.79 14.87 2.55
C GLY A 10 9.40 14.71 3.18
N ALA A 11 8.41 15.34 2.54
CA ALA A 11 7.01 15.22 2.92
C ALA A 11 6.50 13.77 2.82
N ALA A 12 5.37 13.48 3.48
CA ALA A 12 4.73 12.18 3.32
C ALA A 12 4.05 12.08 1.94
N HIS A 13 3.83 10.84 1.51
CA HIS A 13 3.22 10.52 0.23
C HIS A 13 2.02 9.59 0.44
N GLY A 14 0.88 9.93 -0.16
CA GLY A 14 -0.28 9.05 -0.24
C GLY A 14 0.01 7.81 -1.08
N ILE A 15 -0.37 6.64 -0.58
CA ILE A 15 -0.29 5.38 -1.34
C ILE A 15 -1.65 4.73 -1.39
N HIS A 16 -2.13 4.42 -2.59
CA HIS A 16 -3.48 3.90 -2.82
C HIS A 16 -3.49 2.69 -3.72
N ILE A 17 -4.51 1.85 -3.57
CA ILE A 17 -4.89 0.87 -4.59
C ILE A 17 -5.88 1.52 -5.55
N HIS A 18 -5.54 1.54 -6.83
CA HIS A 18 -6.42 2.04 -7.90
C HIS A 18 -7.14 0.89 -8.58
N GLU A 19 -8.31 1.18 -9.14
CA GLU A 19 -9.27 0.16 -9.59
C GLU A 19 -8.79 -0.71 -10.77
N LEU A 20 -7.96 -0.16 -11.67
CA LEU A 20 -7.44 -0.86 -12.86
C LEU A 20 -5.95 -1.19 -12.73
N GLY A 21 -5.53 -2.25 -13.42
CA GLY A 21 -4.12 -2.61 -13.66
C GLY A 21 -3.64 -2.33 -15.08
N ASP A 22 -4.22 -1.34 -15.77
CA ASP A 22 -3.83 -0.97 -17.13
C ASP A 22 -2.69 0.06 -17.13
N LEU A 23 -1.47 -0.40 -17.41
CA LEU A 23 -0.27 0.45 -17.49
C LEU A 23 0.01 0.98 -18.90
N GLY A 24 -0.91 0.83 -19.86
CA GLY A 24 -0.72 1.31 -21.24
C GLY A 24 -0.45 2.81 -21.35
N GLY A 25 -0.97 3.62 -20.43
CA GLY A 25 -0.67 5.04 -20.27
C GLY A 25 0.18 5.37 -19.04
N GLY A 26 0.98 4.41 -18.56
CA GLY A 26 1.65 4.51 -17.27
C GLY A 26 0.64 4.56 -16.13
N CYS A 27 0.87 5.42 -15.14
CA CYS A 27 -0.03 5.49 -13.99
C CYS A 27 -1.36 6.20 -14.27
N ASN A 28 -1.50 6.89 -15.41
CA ASN A 28 -2.66 7.73 -15.70
C ASN A 28 -3.91 6.92 -16.11
N THR A 29 -3.74 5.69 -16.59
CA THR A 29 -4.81 4.81 -17.06
C THR A 29 -5.39 3.91 -15.96
N LEU A 30 -5.01 4.12 -14.70
CA LEU A 30 -5.37 3.23 -13.59
C LEU A 30 -6.76 3.48 -12.98
N GLY A 31 -7.51 4.48 -13.49
CA GLY A 31 -8.81 4.86 -12.94
C GLY A 31 -8.70 5.56 -11.57
N GLY A 32 -9.79 5.56 -10.81
CA GLY A 32 -9.86 6.09 -9.45
C GLY A 32 -9.34 5.13 -8.38
N HIS A 33 -9.52 5.49 -7.10
CA HIS A 33 -9.22 4.59 -5.99
C HIS A 33 -10.16 3.38 -6.05
N PHE A 34 -9.69 2.20 -5.65
CA PHE A 34 -10.53 1.01 -5.60
C PHE A 34 -11.56 1.12 -4.47
N ASN A 35 -12.81 1.34 -4.88
CA ASN A 35 -13.93 1.65 -3.99
C ASN A 35 -15.18 0.80 -4.34
N PRO A 36 -15.19 -0.51 -4.00
CA PRO A 36 -16.34 -1.38 -4.32
C PRO A 36 -17.61 -1.03 -3.53
N HIS A 37 -17.47 -0.29 -2.43
CA HIS A 37 -18.57 0.07 -1.51
C HIS A 37 -19.14 1.46 -1.75
N SER A 38 -18.64 2.21 -2.74
CA SER A 38 -19.04 3.59 -3.03
C SER A 38 -18.99 4.52 -1.81
N THR A 39 -17.97 4.34 -0.97
CA THR A 39 -17.71 5.20 0.20
C THR A 39 -17.01 6.49 -0.19
N ARG A 40 -16.86 7.43 0.75
CA ARG A 40 -15.97 8.58 0.58
C ARG A 40 -14.51 8.15 0.81
N HIS A 41 -13.59 8.92 0.25
CA HIS A 41 -12.17 8.78 0.50
C HIS A 41 -11.84 8.91 2.00
N GLY A 42 -10.81 8.18 2.44
CA GLY A 42 -10.53 7.87 3.84
C GLY A 42 -11.25 6.61 4.33
N SER A 43 -12.12 6.03 3.49
CA SER A 43 -12.85 4.78 3.76
C SER A 43 -12.91 3.85 2.55
N HIS A 44 -12.14 4.10 1.50
CA HIS A 44 -12.00 3.10 0.44
C HIS A 44 -11.16 1.94 0.97
N ILE A 45 -11.43 0.73 0.47
CA ILE A 45 -10.58 -0.44 0.76
C ILE A 45 -9.13 -0.19 0.32
N GLY A 46 -8.96 0.56 -0.77
CA GLY A 46 -7.65 0.88 -1.33
C GLY A 46 -6.90 2.04 -0.68
N ASP A 47 -7.46 2.74 0.31
CA ASP A 47 -6.78 3.87 0.94
C ASP A 47 -5.77 3.35 1.99
N LEU A 48 -4.47 3.34 1.66
CA LEU A 48 -3.42 2.79 2.56
C LEU A 48 -2.77 3.87 3.44
N GLY A 49 -3.07 5.14 3.18
CA GLY A 49 -2.63 6.29 3.96
C GLY A 49 -1.28 6.87 3.52
N ASN A 50 -0.64 7.55 4.46
CA ASN A 50 0.56 8.37 4.22
C ASN A 50 1.84 7.71 4.72
N PHE A 51 2.90 7.82 3.91
CA PHE A 51 4.20 7.25 4.21
C PHE A 51 5.30 8.29 4.02
N ARG A 52 6.07 8.54 5.08
CA ARG A 52 7.14 9.54 5.07
C ARG A 52 8.49 8.88 4.78
N PRO A 53 9.28 9.40 3.83
CA PRO A 53 10.65 8.94 3.62
C PRO A 53 11.55 9.31 4.79
N ASP A 54 12.51 8.44 5.09
CA ASP A 54 13.56 8.69 6.07
C ASP A 54 14.62 9.68 5.55
N SER A 55 15.67 9.91 6.35
CA SER A 55 16.81 10.78 5.99
C SER A 55 17.63 10.29 4.81
N GLU A 56 17.36 9.12 4.24
CA GLU A 56 17.98 8.60 3.03
C GLU A 56 17.03 8.62 1.82
N GLY A 57 15.81 9.16 1.98
CA GLY A 57 14.81 9.17 0.91
C GLY A 57 14.17 7.80 0.67
N LYS A 58 14.08 6.96 1.72
CA LYS A 58 13.52 5.60 1.66
C LYS A 58 12.30 5.46 2.54
N ILE A 59 11.38 4.60 2.12
CA ILE A 59 10.20 4.20 2.93
C ILE A 59 10.31 2.69 3.16
N LEU A 60 10.51 2.31 4.42
CA LEU A 60 10.52 0.93 4.89
C LEU A 60 9.40 0.74 5.91
N GLN A 61 8.25 0.21 5.47
CA GLN A 61 7.08 0.06 6.32
C GLN A 61 6.45 -1.31 6.15
N ARG A 62 6.15 -1.99 7.26
CA ARG A 62 5.26 -3.15 7.27
C ARG A 62 3.86 -2.66 7.62
N LEU A 63 2.88 -3.06 6.83
CA LEU A 63 1.46 -2.89 7.12
C LEU A 63 0.92 -4.22 7.62
N SER A 64 0.14 -4.18 8.69
CA SER A 64 -0.63 -5.31 9.22
C SER A 64 -2.11 -4.96 9.21
N ASP A 65 -2.96 -5.97 9.42
CA ASP A 65 -4.40 -5.78 9.67
C ASP A 65 -5.14 -5.03 8.56
N LEU A 66 -4.66 -5.16 7.33
CA LEU A 66 -5.32 -4.60 6.16
C LEU A 66 -6.54 -5.42 5.79
N HIS A 67 -7.67 -4.77 5.52
CA HIS A 67 -8.89 -5.40 4.98
C HIS A 67 -8.80 -5.71 3.48
N LEU A 68 -7.59 -6.02 2.98
CA LEU A 68 -7.38 -6.37 1.58
C LEU A 68 -7.52 -7.86 1.38
N VAL A 69 -8.31 -8.27 0.39
CA VAL A 69 -8.47 -9.66 0.00
C VAL A 69 -7.81 -9.92 -1.35
N LEU A 70 -7.25 -11.12 -1.52
CA LEU A 70 -6.64 -11.55 -2.79
C LEU A 70 -7.57 -12.43 -3.63
N LEU A 71 -8.72 -12.83 -3.10
CA LEU A 71 -9.68 -13.70 -3.77
C LEU A 71 -11.10 -13.17 -3.56
N GLY A 72 -11.99 -13.50 -4.48
CA GLY A 72 -13.39 -13.07 -4.45
C GLY A 72 -13.63 -11.70 -5.10
N PRO A 73 -14.87 -11.18 -5.01
CA PRO A 73 -15.31 -10.00 -5.74
C PRO A 73 -14.53 -8.72 -5.41
N GLU A 74 -14.04 -8.59 -4.17
CA GLU A 74 -13.28 -7.44 -3.69
C GLU A 74 -11.76 -7.65 -3.82
N SER A 75 -11.33 -8.66 -4.59
CA SER A 75 -9.91 -8.94 -4.78
C SER A 75 -9.16 -7.73 -5.30
N VAL A 76 -7.98 -7.48 -4.74
CA VAL A 76 -7.02 -6.49 -5.23
C VAL A 76 -6.06 -7.07 -6.28
N LEU A 77 -6.09 -8.38 -6.55
CA LEU A 77 -5.29 -8.96 -7.62
C LEU A 77 -5.67 -8.34 -8.98
N GLY A 78 -4.67 -8.03 -9.79
CA GLY A 78 -4.85 -7.38 -11.10
C GLY A 78 -5.19 -5.89 -11.04
N ARG A 79 -5.38 -5.33 -9.84
CA ARG A 79 -5.46 -3.88 -9.60
C ARG A 79 -4.06 -3.28 -9.52
N SER A 80 -3.96 -1.99 -9.23
CA SER A 80 -2.67 -1.33 -9.13
C SER A 80 -2.44 -0.65 -7.79
N ILE A 81 -1.18 -0.57 -7.38
CA ILE A 81 -0.73 0.33 -6.31
C ILE A 81 -0.19 1.59 -6.98
N VAL A 82 -0.53 2.75 -6.43
CA VAL A 82 -0.07 4.06 -6.88
C VAL A 82 0.54 4.83 -5.71
N ILE A 83 1.70 5.42 -5.95
CA ILE A 83 2.38 6.33 -5.02
C ILE A 83 2.20 7.75 -5.55
N HIS A 84 1.74 8.64 -4.70
CA HIS A 84 1.40 10.02 -5.06
C HIS A 84 2.48 11.03 -4.66
N GLU A 85 2.42 12.22 -5.27
CA GLU A 85 3.38 13.31 -5.07
C GLU A 85 3.27 13.97 -3.70
N HIS A 86 2.06 14.09 -3.17
CA HIS A 86 1.78 14.79 -1.92
C HIS A 86 1.24 13.87 -0.84
N GLU A 87 1.22 14.41 0.37
CA GLU A 87 0.50 13.85 1.50
C GLU A 87 -1.00 13.85 1.18
N ASP A 88 -1.63 12.73 1.46
CA ASP A 88 -3.07 12.54 1.38
C ASP A 88 -3.76 13.25 2.56
N ASP A 89 -4.77 14.07 2.29
CA ASP A 89 -5.50 14.83 3.32
C ASP A 89 -6.58 14.01 4.06
N LEU A 90 -6.70 12.72 3.74
CA LEU A 90 -7.58 11.71 4.34
C LEU A 90 -9.06 12.04 4.21
N GLY A 91 -9.44 12.89 3.25
CA GLY A 91 -10.82 13.30 3.06
C GLY A 91 -11.30 14.33 4.07
N LEU A 92 -10.37 14.98 4.78
CA LEU A 92 -10.67 15.88 5.90
C LEU A 92 -10.87 17.33 5.47
N SER A 93 -10.41 17.72 4.28
CA SER A 93 -10.71 19.05 3.73
C SER A 93 -12.16 19.09 3.18
N GLN A 94 -12.69 20.30 2.97
CA GLN A 94 -14.06 20.50 2.48
C GLN A 94 -14.20 20.47 0.96
N ASP A 95 -13.09 20.38 0.21
CA ASP A 95 -13.17 20.38 -1.25
C ASP A 95 -13.52 18.98 -1.80
N ALA A 96 -14.04 18.96 -3.03
CA ALA A 96 -14.49 17.72 -3.65
C ALA A 96 -13.34 16.71 -3.89
N GLY A 97 -12.12 17.19 -4.13
CA GLY A 97 -10.96 16.34 -4.39
C GLY A 97 -10.55 15.55 -3.15
N SER A 98 -10.61 16.18 -1.98
CA SER A 98 -10.38 15.53 -0.68
C SER A 98 -11.28 14.29 -0.52
N HIS A 99 -12.58 14.45 -0.74
CA HIS A 99 -13.54 13.36 -0.56
C HIS A 99 -13.48 12.25 -1.63
N VAL A 100 -12.70 12.45 -2.70
CA VAL A 100 -12.59 11.50 -3.82
C VAL A 100 -11.22 10.83 -3.86
N HIS A 101 -10.14 11.56 -3.59
CA HIS A 101 -8.77 11.10 -3.79
C HIS A 101 -7.75 11.77 -2.85
N GLY A 102 -8.22 12.37 -1.75
CA GLY A 102 -7.35 12.91 -0.70
C GLY A 102 -6.40 14.03 -1.12
N ASN A 103 -6.66 14.68 -2.26
CA ASN A 103 -5.77 15.69 -2.84
C ASN A 103 -4.28 15.32 -2.95
N ALA A 104 -3.95 14.03 -3.05
CA ALA A 104 -2.57 13.55 -3.01
C ALA A 104 -1.71 13.95 -4.24
N GLY A 105 -2.27 14.64 -5.23
CA GLY A 105 -1.52 15.16 -6.38
C GLY A 105 -1.17 14.10 -7.43
N ARG A 106 -0.09 14.34 -8.18
CA ARG A 106 0.28 13.50 -9.33
C ARG A 106 0.71 12.10 -8.90
N ARG A 107 0.60 11.14 -9.82
CA ARG A 107 1.02 9.75 -9.64
C ARG A 107 2.51 9.63 -9.98
N LEU A 108 3.37 9.32 -9.01
CA LEU A 108 4.82 9.23 -9.17
C LEU A 108 5.26 7.87 -9.71
N ALA A 109 4.70 6.81 -9.16
CA ALA A 109 5.02 5.43 -9.51
C ALA A 109 3.81 4.53 -9.28
N CYS A 110 3.76 3.43 -10.02
CA CYS A 110 2.69 2.46 -9.92
C CYS A 110 3.13 1.08 -10.38
N CYS A 111 2.39 0.06 -9.96
CA CYS A 111 2.58 -1.32 -10.40
C CYS A 111 1.28 -2.11 -10.30
N VAL A 112 1.18 -3.21 -11.04
CA VAL A 112 0.06 -4.16 -10.94
C VAL A 112 0.30 -5.15 -9.80
N ILE A 113 -0.74 -5.43 -9.02
CA ILE A 113 -0.71 -6.44 -7.95
C ILE A 113 -0.82 -7.83 -8.59
N GLY A 114 0.32 -8.52 -8.66
CA GLY A 114 0.43 -9.86 -9.25
C GLY A 114 0.46 -10.99 -8.22
N ILE A 115 0.21 -12.21 -8.70
CA ILE A 115 0.46 -13.44 -7.95
C ILE A 115 1.97 -13.71 -7.95
N ALA A 116 2.53 -14.05 -6.79
CA ALA A 116 3.93 -14.37 -6.62
C ALA A 116 4.11 -15.77 -6.02
N ALA A 117 5.24 -16.42 -6.33
CA ALA A 117 5.65 -17.63 -5.64
C ALA A 117 5.99 -17.31 -4.18
N ALA A 118 5.85 -18.29 -3.28
CA ALA A 118 6.30 -18.15 -1.91
C ALA A 118 7.79 -17.76 -1.89
N PRO A 119 8.22 -16.88 -0.96
CA PRO A 119 9.63 -16.57 -0.78
C PRO A 119 10.40 -17.87 -0.55
N ARG A 120 11.52 -18.05 -1.26
CA ARG A 120 12.41 -19.18 -0.96
C ARG A 120 12.98 -18.94 0.43
N VAL A 121 12.71 -19.85 1.37
CA VAL A 121 13.41 -19.90 2.64
C VAL A 121 14.85 -20.30 2.33
N SER A 122 15.81 -19.39 2.49
CA SER A 122 17.21 -19.77 2.50
C SER A 122 17.48 -20.52 3.80
N GLU A 123 17.83 -21.81 3.72
CA GLU A 123 18.33 -22.57 4.86
C GLU A 123 19.60 -21.89 5.39
N GLY A 124 19.54 -21.34 6.60
CA GLY A 124 20.67 -20.62 7.19
C GLY A 124 20.29 -19.82 8.42
N GLY A 125 19.79 -20.50 9.45
CA GLY A 125 19.45 -19.87 10.73
C GLY A 125 18.75 -20.85 11.66
N GLU A 126 19.50 -21.83 12.16
CA GLU A 126 19.05 -22.71 13.23
C GLU A 126 18.72 -21.89 14.47
N GLN A 127 17.42 -21.77 14.81
CA GLN A 127 16.99 -21.34 16.13
C GLN A 127 16.82 -22.58 16.99
N THR A 128 17.77 -22.79 17.90
CA THR A 128 17.70 -23.78 18.96
C THR A 128 16.54 -23.44 19.89
N HIS A 129 15.38 -24.06 19.68
CA HIS A 129 14.33 -24.10 20.69
C HIS A 129 14.65 -25.21 21.70
N THR A 130 15.28 -24.84 22.80
CA THR A 130 15.31 -25.70 24.00
C THR A 130 13.91 -25.75 24.60
N HIS A 131 13.25 -26.92 24.51
CA HIS A 131 12.03 -27.23 25.25
C HIS A 131 12.34 -27.30 26.76
N PRO A 132 11.56 -26.63 27.64
CA PRO A 132 11.56 -26.97 29.05
C PRO A 132 10.72 -28.24 29.26
N THR A 133 11.33 -29.24 29.87
CA THR A 133 10.69 -30.47 30.37
C THR A 133 9.67 -30.13 31.46
N HIS A 134 8.42 -30.53 31.26
CA HIS A 134 7.37 -30.46 32.27
C HIS A 134 7.60 -31.60 33.28
N HIS A 135 8.04 -31.28 34.49
CA HIS A 135 7.87 -32.17 35.65
C HIS A 135 6.43 -32.06 36.13
N GLN A 136 5.74 -33.19 36.26
CA GLN A 136 4.57 -33.35 37.12
C GLN A 136 4.80 -34.58 38.00
N HIS A 137 4.68 -34.35 39.31
CA HIS A 137 4.41 -35.37 40.32
C HIS A 137 2.90 -35.54 40.45
#